data_AF-K5WI19-F1
#
_entry.id   AF-K5WI19-F1
#
_cell.length_a   1.000
_cell.length_b   1.000
_cell.length_c   1.000
_cell.angle_alpha   90.00
_cell.angle_beta   90.00
_cell.angle_gamma   90.00
#
_symmetry.space_group_name_H-M   'P 1'
#
loop_
_entity.id
_entity.type
_entity.pdbx_description
1 polymer ?
#
loop_
_entity_poly.entity_id
_entity_poly.type
_entity_poly.pdbx_seq_one_letter_code
_entity_poly.pdbx_strand_id
1 'polypeptide(L)'
;MFNSNPFYRTYNSPYNPDRAQAIAAQRAKRAQWLPDEYDDGDFDDHGYNMLSPRERAYLDAHRRQVLMEQERNRQRELEIQKRAEEERRWQDALDRRQKEDEIARRKLQEEKEKRRQGQNLRPHSRSRSPSRQIPIHDSHPPASSEKPPSPEQRPLHDSEMHQQAATKIQQCFRTHRSLQSIQDIHSQFETLRSEFIYPSIITFQEPSSSNTIDVPSSSITPSDDVNIDSSSSFPKLAFNSTNYNLHAYNESLEKLLVKLDGVESWGDTDVRTKRRSVVKSIEKEQGRVDRFCQDVWLKHIQDKKADVEPVNNVNPDKDML
;
A
#
# COMPACT_ATOMS: atom_id res chain seq x y z
N MET A 1 -33.22 50.05 -25.53
CA MET A 1 -34.06 48.88 -25.83
C MET A 1 -33.32 47.64 -25.34
N PHE A 2 -33.63 47.18 -24.13
CA PHE A 2 -33.05 45.97 -23.53
C PHE A 2 -34.12 44.89 -23.51
N ASN A 3 -33.90 43.83 -24.29
CA ASN A 3 -34.82 42.70 -24.42
C ASN A 3 -34.69 41.81 -23.17
N SER A 4 -35.66 41.92 -22.28
CA SER A 4 -35.78 41.10 -21.07
C SER A 4 -36.46 39.79 -21.45
N ASN A 5 -35.75 38.66 -21.33
CA ASN A 5 -36.25 37.33 -21.66
C ASN A 5 -36.75 36.64 -20.37
N PRO A 6 -38.07 36.43 -20.15
CA PRO A 6 -38.59 35.96 -18.87
C PRO A 6 -38.99 34.48 -18.95
N PHE A 7 -38.04 33.55 -19.11
CA PHE A 7 -38.35 32.12 -19.07
C PHE A 7 -37.21 31.27 -18.48
N TYR A 8 -36.92 31.45 -17.20
CA TYR A 8 -36.33 30.39 -16.38
C TYR A 8 -37.24 30.14 -15.18
N ARG A 9 -38.30 29.34 -15.43
CA ARG A 9 -39.10 28.73 -14.37
C ARG A 9 -38.23 27.63 -13.75
N THR A 10 -37.53 27.97 -12.67
CA THR A 10 -36.82 27.00 -11.83
C THR A 10 -37.85 26.03 -11.25
N TYR A 11 -37.95 24.84 -11.82
CA TYR A 11 -38.69 23.73 -11.23
C TYR A 11 -37.87 23.17 -10.06
N ASN A 12 -37.99 23.83 -8.90
CA ASN A 12 -37.62 23.21 -7.63
C ASN A 12 -38.68 22.15 -7.31
N SER A 13 -38.58 21.00 -7.96
CA SER A 13 -39.36 19.82 -7.60
C SER A 13 -38.79 19.30 -6.27
N PRO A 14 -39.57 19.28 -5.18
CA PRO A 14 -39.07 18.78 -3.91
C PRO A 14 -38.69 17.32 -4.09
N TYR A 15 -37.40 17.04 -3.96
CA TYR A 15 -36.83 15.71 -4.09
C TYR A 15 -37.44 14.84 -3.00
N ASN A 16 -38.41 13.99 -3.38
CA ASN A 16 -39.10 13.13 -2.44
C ASN A 16 -38.34 11.79 -2.40
N PRO A 17 -37.53 11.52 -1.36
CA PRO A 17 -36.61 10.37 -1.33
C PRO A 17 -37.35 9.04 -1.48
N ASP A 18 -38.59 8.97 -0.99
CA ASP A 18 -39.44 7.78 -1.10
C ASP A 18 -39.83 7.48 -2.55
N ARG A 19 -40.02 8.52 -3.38
CA ARG A 19 -40.31 8.35 -4.81
C ARG A 19 -39.06 7.90 -5.57
N ALA A 20 -37.88 8.39 -5.19
CA ALA A 20 -36.62 7.95 -5.77
C ALA A 20 -36.33 6.47 -5.42
N GLN A 21 -36.57 6.06 -4.18
CA GLN A 21 -36.48 4.65 -3.77
C GLN A 21 -37.50 3.77 -4.47
N ALA A 22 -38.75 4.22 -4.64
CA ALA A 22 -39.77 3.47 -5.36
C ALA A 22 -39.42 3.24 -6.84
N ILE A 23 -38.86 4.26 -7.51
CA ILE A 23 -38.39 4.15 -8.91
C ILE A 23 -37.18 3.22 -8.99
N ALA A 24 -36.24 3.30 -8.05
CA ALA A 24 -35.08 2.41 -8.00
C ALA A 24 -35.49 0.95 -7.75
N ALA A 25 -36.44 0.71 -6.83
CA ALA A 25 -36.97 -0.63 -6.56
C ALA A 25 -37.76 -1.21 -7.74
N GLN A 26 -38.51 -0.37 -8.47
CA GLN A 26 -39.15 -0.80 -9.72
C GLN A 26 -38.13 -1.16 -10.80
N ARG A 27 -37.05 -0.39 -10.95
CA ARG A 27 -35.95 -0.71 -11.87
C ARG A 27 -35.24 -2.02 -11.49
N ALA A 28 -34.95 -2.22 -10.20
CA ALA A 28 -34.32 -3.44 -9.70
C ALA A 28 -35.20 -4.68 -9.92
N LYS A 29 -36.51 -4.58 -9.69
CA LYS A 29 -37.45 -5.68 -10.00
C LYS A 29 -37.57 -5.94 -11.50
N ARG A 30 -37.51 -4.90 -12.34
CA ARG A 30 -37.56 -5.07 -13.80
C ARG A 30 -36.28 -5.70 -14.34
N ALA A 31 -35.12 -5.37 -13.77
CA ALA A 31 -33.83 -5.96 -14.13
C ALA A 31 -33.65 -7.43 -13.68
N GLN A 32 -34.47 -7.93 -12.75
CA GLN A 32 -34.46 -9.35 -12.37
C GLN A 32 -35.25 -10.25 -13.33
N TRP A 33 -36.10 -9.68 -14.19
CA TRP A 33 -36.99 -10.42 -15.09
C TRP A 33 -36.82 -10.14 -16.57
N LEU A 34 -36.00 -9.15 -16.94
CA LEU A 34 -35.35 -9.16 -18.24
C LEU A 34 -33.96 -9.76 -18.01
N PRO A 35 -33.66 -10.98 -18.51
CA PRO A 35 -32.31 -11.26 -18.96
C PRO A 35 -31.85 -10.06 -19.79
N ASP A 36 -30.55 -9.74 -19.81
CA ASP A 36 -30.01 -8.96 -20.93
C ASP A 36 -30.41 -9.76 -22.20
N GLU A 37 -31.59 -9.47 -22.74
CA GLU A 37 -31.86 -9.54 -24.15
C GLU A 37 -30.78 -8.62 -24.70
N TYR A 38 -29.66 -9.26 -25.06
CA TYR A 38 -28.81 -8.76 -26.10
C TYR A 38 -29.74 -8.12 -27.10
N ASP A 39 -29.60 -6.80 -27.21
CA ASP A 39 -30.03 -6.10 -28.40
C ASP A 39 -29.32 -6.86 -29.52
N ASP A 40 -30.00 -7.88 -30.04
CA ASP A 40 -29.68 -8.61 -31.26
C ASP A 40 -29.90 -7.62 -32.40
N GLY A 41 -29.24 -6.47 -32.29
CA GLY A 41 -28.91 -5.60 -33.39
C GLY A 41 -28.25 -6.52 -34.36
N ASP A 42 -29.04 -6.85 -35.37
CA ASP A 42 -28.76 -7.60 -36.58
C ASP A 42 -27.63 -6.85 -37.30
N PHE A 43 -26.46 -6.85 -36.66
CA PHE A 43 -25.26 -6.17 -37.10
C PHE A 43 -24.67 -7.09 -38.13
N ASP A 44 -25.27 -7.02 -39.32
CA ASP A 44 -24.86 -7.57 -40.60
C ASP A 44 -23.57 -8.40 -40.50
N ASP A 45 -23.75 -9.71 -40.27
CA ASP A 45 -22.70 -10.75 -40.32
C ASP A 45 -21.90 -10.72 -41.65
N HIS A 46 -22.40 -9.99 -42.64
CA HIS A 46 -21.71 -9.66 -43.89
C HIS A 46 -20.43 -8.84 -43.70
N GLY A 47 -20.29 -8.07 -42.62
CA GLY A 47 -19.08 -7.30 -42.32
C GLY A 47 -17.92 -8.15 -41.79
N TYR A 48 -18.22 -9.17 -40.96
CA TYR A 48 -17.18 -10.01 -40.34
C TYR A 48 -16.43 -10.86 -41.38
N ASN A 49 -17.14 -11.26 -42.45
CA ASN A 49 -16.58 -12.03 -43.55
C ASN A 49 -15.83 -11.23 -44.63
N MET A 50 -15.84 -9.89 -44.56
CA MET A 50 -15.06 -9.02 -45.45
C MET A 50 -13.74 -8.56 -44.81
N LEU A 51 -13.57 -8.73 -43.50
CA LEU A 51 -12.34 -8.40 -42.77
C LEU A 51 -11.21 -9.36 -43.15
N SER A 52 -9.99 -8.82 -43.23
CA SER A 52 -8.79 -9.63 -43.45
C SER A 52 -8.61 -10.63 -42.28
N PRO A 53 -7.96 -11.79 -42.50
CA PRO A 53 -7.73 -12.77 -41.44
C PRO A 53 -7.05 -12.18 -40.18
N ARG A 54 -6.20 -11.15 -40.35
CA ARG A 54 -5.54 -10.47 -39.25
C ARG A 54 -6.50 -9.63 -38.40
N GLU A 55 -7.42 -8.93 -39.04
CA GLU A 55 -8.43 -8.11 -38.34
C GLU A 55 -9.42 -8.99 -37.58
N ARG A 56 -9.83 -10.14 -38.15
CA ARG A 56 -10.66 -11.13 -37.45
C ARG A 56 -9.98 -11.66 -36.20
N ALA A 57 -8.71 -12.07 -36.33
CA ALA A 57 -7.93 -12.55 -35.18
C ALA A 57 -7.82 -11.49 -34.07
N TYR A 58 -7.70 -10.20 -34.42
CA TYR A 58 -7.68 -9.11 -33.46
C TYR A 58 -9.03 -8.94 -32.75
N LEU A 59 -10.15 -8.95 -33.50
CA LEU A 59 -11.49 -8.84 -32.93
C LEU A 59 -11.86 -10.05 -32.05
N ASP A 60 -11.50 -11.26 -32.47
CA ASP A 60 -11.67 -12.48 -31.67
C ASP A 60 -10.85 -12.43 -30.38
N ALA A 61 -9.58 -11.99 -30.46
CA ALA A 61 -8.73 -11.81 -29.28
C ALA A 61 -9.31 -10.77 -28.32
N HIS A 62 -9.83 -9.65 -28.84
CA HIS A 62 -10.47 -8.62 -28.04
C HIS A 62 -11.76 -9.14 -27.37
N ARG A 63 -12.61 -9.88 -28.10
CA ARG A 63 -13.83 -10.50 -27.54
C ARG A 63 -13.50 -11.50 -26.43
N ARG A 64 -12.46 -12.31 -26.60
CA ARG A 64 -11.96 -13.22 -25.54
C ARG A 64 -11.43 -12.46 -24.32
N GLN A 65 -10.74 -11.35 -24.53
CA GLN A 65 -10.24 -10.52 -23.45
C GLN A 65 -11.38 -9.91 -22.63
N VAL A 66 -12.42 -9.39 -23.31
CA VAL A 66 -13.62 -8.84 -22.66
C VAL A 66 -14.35 -9.93 -21.86
N LEU A 67 -14.52 -11.13 -22.42
CA LEU A 67 -15.14 -12.26 -21.70
C LEU A 67 -14.34 -12.68 -20.45
N MET A 68 -13.01 -12.76 -20.55
CA MET A 68 -12.16 -13.07 -19.38
C MET A 68 -12.23 -11.98 -18.31
N GLU A 69 -12.31 -10.71 -18.72
CA GLU A 69 -12.46 -9.60 -17.79
C GLU A 69 -13.84 -9.61 -17.11
N GLN A 70 -14.90 -9.93 -17.84
CA GLN A 70 -16.26 -10.08 -17.31
C GLN A 70 -16.32 -11.21 -16.28
N GLU A 71 -15.70 -12.37 -16.56
CA GLU A 71 -15.63 -13.48 -15.60
C GLU A 71 -14.82 -13.11 -14.35
N ARG A 72 -13.70 -12.41 -14.51
CA ARG A 72 -12.91 -11.89 -13.39
C ARG A 72 -13.72 -10.91 -12.53
N ASN A 73 -14.52 -10.04 -13.15
CA ASN A 73 -15.38 -9.10 -12.44
C ASN A 73 -16.49 -9.84 -11.69
N ARG A 74 -17.13 -10.84 -12.31
CA ARG A 74 -18.11 -11.71 -11.66
C ARG A 74 -17.53 -12.43 -10.44
N GLN A 75 -16.29 -12.93 -10.52
CA GLN A 75 -15.61 -13.53 -9.37
C GLN A 75 -15.37 -12.52 -8.24
N ARG A 76 -14.94 -11.30 -8.55
CA ARG A 76 -14.77 -10.23 -7.56
C ARG A 76 -16.09 -9.87 -6.87
N GLU A 77 -17.18 -9.79 -7.63
CA GLU A 77 -18.50 -9.50 -7.07
C GLU A 77 -18.98 -10.60 -6.12
N LEU A 78 -18.78 -11.87 -6.48
CA LEU A 78 -19.08 -13.01 -5.61
C LEU A 78 -18.24 -12.99 -4.34
N GLU A 79 -16.95 -12.63 -4.43
CA GLU A 79 -16.07 -12.50 -3.27
C GLU A 79 -16.50 -11.35 -2.35
N ILE A 80 -16.86 -10.20 -2.92
CA ILE A 80 -17.42 -9.06 -2.17
C ILE A 80 -18.71 -9.45 -1.48
N GLN A 81 -19.62 -10.15 -2.17
CA GLN A 81 -20.88 -10.62 -1.60
C GLN A 81 -20.63 -11.61 -0.45
N LYS A 82 -19.69 -12.54 -0.62
CA LYS A 82 -19.30 -13.49 0.42
C LYS A 82 -18.72 -12.78 1.64
N ARG A 83 -17.81 -11.81 1.45
CA ARG A 83 -17.23 -11.00 2.53
C ARG A 83 -18.32 -10.22 3.27
N ALA A 84 -19.27 -9.62 2.55
CA ALA A 84 -20.39 -8.89 3.16
C ALA A 84 -21.31 -9.82 3.98
N GLU A 85 -21.54 -11.05 3.53
CA GLU A 85 -22.30 -12.04 4.30
C GLU A 85 -21.54 -12.47 5.58
N GLU A 86 -20.24 -12.72 5.47
CA GLU A 86 -19.38 -13.05 6.62
C GLU A 86 -19.35 -11.91 7.65
N GLU A 87 -19.26 -10.66 7.18
CA GLU A 87 -19.32 -9.46 8.03
C GLU A 87 -20.68 -9.34 8.73
N ARG A 88 -21.79 -9.59 8.02
CA ARG A 88 -23.12 -9.60 8.63
C ARG A 88 -23.25 -10.69 9.70
N ARG A 89 -22.75 -11.90 9.43
CA ARG A 89 -22.74 -12.99 10.41
C ARG A 89 -21.90 -12.65 11.64
N TRP A 90 -20.77 -11.96 11.45
CA TRP A 90 -19.93 -11.51 12.54
C TRP A 90 -20.62 -10.45 13.41
N GLN A 91 -21.30 -9.50 12.77
CA GLN A 91 -22.11 -8.48 13.46
C GLN A 91 -23.23 -9.13 14.30
N ASP A 92 -23.98 -10.06 13.71
CA ASP A 92 -25.04 -10.81 14.39
C ASP A 92 -24.51 -11.61 15.59
N ALA A 93 -23.33 -12.21 15.45
CA ALA A 93 -22.67 -12.95 16.53
C ALA A 93 -22.25 -12.03 17.69
N LEU A 94 -21.79 -10.81 17.38
CA LEU A 94 -21.39 -9.82 18.36
C LEU A 94 -22.59 -9.29 19.15
N ASP A 95 -23.69 -8.99 18.45
CA ASP A 95 -24.97 -8.60 19.06
C ASP A 95 -25.55 -9.71 19.94
N ARG A 96 -25.46 -10.97 19.48
CA ARG A 96 -25.88 -12.13 20.27
C ARG A 96 -25.09 -12.24 21.57
N ARG A 97 -23.76 -12.07 21.50
CA ARG A 97 -22.89 -12.10 22.68
C ARG A 97 -23.21 -10.97 23.67
N GLN A 98 -23.45 -9.76 23.17
CA GLN A 98 -23.87 -8.64 24.04
C GLN A 98 -25.19 -8.90 24.76
N LYS A 99 -26.19 -9.47 24.06
CA LYS A 99 -27.46 -9.86 24.68
C LYS A 99 -27.28 -10.94 25.73
N GLU A 100 -26.43 -11.93 25.48
CA GLU A 100 -26.12 -12.99 26.45
C GLU A 100 -25.44 -12.42 27.70
N ASP A 101 -24.49 -11.49 27.55
CA ASP A 101 -23.83 -10.80 28.65
C ASP A 101 -24.82 -9.93 29.46
N GLU A 102 -25.75 -9.24 28.80
CA GLU A 102 -26.79 -8.45 29.47
C GLU A 102 -27.74 -9.34 30.28
N ILE A 103 -28.17 -10.47 29.69
CA ILE A 103 -29.00 -11.47 30.38
C ILE A 103 -28.25 -12.04 31.59
N ALA A 104 -26.97 -12.36 31.45
CA ALA A 104 -26.14 -12.87 32.54
C ALA A 104 -26.00 -11.83 33.67
N ARG A 105 -25.78 -10.56 33.32
CA ARG A 105 -25.69 -9.45 34.27
C ARG A 105 -27.01 -9.25 35.03
N ARG A 106 -28.16 -9.36 34.34
CA ARG A 106 -29.49 -9.27 34.97
C ARG A 106 -29.73 -10.43 35.94
N LYS A 107 -29.42 -11.67 35.55
CA LYS A 107 -29.53 -12.85 36.43
C LYS A 107 -28.67 -12.71 37.69
N LEU A 108 -27.46 -12.19 37.57
CA LEU A 108 -26.57 -11.95 38.71
C LEU A 108 -27.13 -10.90 39.69
N GLN A 109 -27.82 -9.87 39.18
CA GLN A 109 -28.49 -8.89 40.03
C GLN A 109 -29.68 -9.50 40.78
N GLU A 110 -30.54 -10.26 40.09
CA GLU A 110 -31.67 -10.97 40.69
C GLU A 110 -31.21 -11.97 41.78
N GLU A 111 -30.11 -12.69 41.55
CA GLU A 111 -29.54 -13.61 42.54
C GLU A 111 -29.01 -12.87 43.78
N LYS A 112 -28.30 -11.76 43.60
CA LYS A 112 -27.84 -10.92 44.72
C LYS A 112 -29.01 -10.40 45.56
N GLU A 113 -30.11 -10.01 44.91
CA GLU A 113 -31.31 -9.54 45.60
C GLU A 113 -32.00 -10.66 46.38
N LYS A 114 -32.16 -11.86 45.79
CA LYS A 114 -32.64 -13.05 46.50
C LYS A 114 -31.76 -13.39 47.71
N ARG A 115 -30.43 -13.28 47.59
CA ARG A 115 -29.50 -13.52 48.71
C ARG A 115 -29.67 -12.50 49.82
N ARG A 116 -29.92 -11.22 49.49
CA ARG A 116 -30.21 -10.17 50.48
C ARG A 116 -31.54 -10.41 51.21
N GLN A 117 -32.58 -10.83 50.49
CA GLN A 117 -33.87 -11.17 51.10
C GLN A 117 -33.76 -12.38 52.04
N GLY A 118 -33.00 -13.41 51.67
CA GLY A 118 -32.79 -14.61 52.49
C GLY A 118 -31.94 -14.39 53.75
N GLN A 119 -30.97 -13.46 53.74
CA GLN A 119 -30.16 -13.15 54.92
C GLN A 119 -30.93 -12.42 56.03
N ASN A 120 -32.05 -11.77 55.71
CA ASN A 120 -32.84 -11.03 56.69
C ASN A 120 -33.63 -11.94 57.66
N LEU A 121 -33.65 -13.25 57.44
CA LEU A 121 -34.35 -14.23 58.27
C LEU A 121 -33.43 -15.12 59.13
N ARG A 122 -32.10 -14.87 59.14
CA ARG A 122 -31.18 -15.61 60.02
C ARG A 122 -30.98 -14.88 61.35
N PRO A 123 -31.55 -15.37 62.47
CA PRO A 123 -31.29 -14.80 63.79
C PRO A 123 -29.79 -14.92 64.11
N HIS A 124 -29.20 -13.79 64.46
CA HIS A 124 -27.79 -13.65 64.82
C HIS A 124 -27.49 -14.39 66.14
N SER A 125 -26.93 -15.60 66.06
CA SER A 125 -26.15 -16.17 67.16
C SER A 125 -24.76 -15.53 67.15
N ARG A 126 -24.62 -14.48 67.97
CA ARG A 126 -23.34 -13.87 68.36
C ARG A 126 -22.46 -14.94 69.02
N SER A 127 -21.41 -15.38 68.34
CA SER A 127 -20.22 -15.91 69.00
C SER A 127 -19.03 -15.04 68.63
N ARG A 128 -18.65 -14.23 69.61
CA ARG A 128 -17.50 -13.34 69.65
C ARG A 128 -16.34 -14.17 70.20
N SER A 129 -15.23 -14.25 69.49
CA SER A 129 -13.96 -14.69 70.08
C SER A 129 -12.81 -13.87 69.48
N PRO A 130 -11.89 -13.36 70.31
CA PRO A 130 -10.89 -12.38 69.90
C PRO A 130 -9.54 -13.04 69.60
N SER A 131 -8.73 -12.28 68.86
CA SER A 131 -7.28 -12.18 69.00
C SER A 131 -6.45 -13.46 68.86
N ARG A 132 -5.68 -13.54 67.78
CA ARG A 132 -4.33 -14.12 67.83
C ARG A 132 -3.43 -13.42 66.83
N GLN A 133 -2.50 -12.64 67.39
CA GLN A 133 -1.28 -12.18 66.75
C GLN A 133 -0.51 -13.40 66.21
N ILE A 134 0.04 -13.31 65.00
CA ILE A 134 0.98 -14.30 64.48
C ILE A 134 2.36 -13.63 64.41
N PRO A 135 3.37 -14.20 65.10
CA PRO A 135 4.75 -13.75 65.08
C PRO A 135 5.43 -13.92 63.71
N ILE A 136 6.34 -12.99 63.43
CA ILE A 136 7.42 -13.11 62.46
C ILE A 136 8.32 -14.26 62.94
N HIS A 137 8.40 -15.34 62.17
CA HIS A 137 9.38 -16.40 62.41
C HIS A 137 9.99 -16.80 61.07
N ASP A 138 11.25 -16.38 60.89
CA ASP A 138 12.19 -17.01 59.98
C ASP A 138 12.28 -18.50 60.34
N SER A 139 11.98 -19.38 59.38
CA SER A 139 12.35 -20.79 59.43
C SER A 139 12.17 -21.39 58.04
N HIS A 140 13.31 -21.70 57.42
CA HIS A 140 13.45 -22.62 56.30
C HIS A 140 12.58 -23.88 56.49
N PRO A 141 11.84 -24.34 55.45
CA PRO A 141 11.40 -25.71 55.41
C PRO A 141 12.51 -26.63 54.85
N PRO A 142 12.68 -27.83 55.43
CA PRO A 142 13.57 -28.84 54.90
C PRO A 142 12.99 -29.41 53.60
N ALA A 143 13.89 -29.87 52.74
CA ALA A 143 13.60 -30.57 51.51
C ALA A 143 12.62 -31.74 51.72
N SER A 144 11.32 -31.50 51.51
CA SER A 144 10.34 -32.53 51.24
C SER A 144 10.33 -32.78 49.74
N SER A 145 10.95 -33.89 49.36
CA SER A 145 10.84 -34.52 48.05
C SER A 145 9.41 -35.05 47.83
N GLU A 146 8.43 -34.16 47.71
CA GLU A 146 7.13 -34.54 47.17
C GLU A 146 7.30 -34.70 45.66
N LYS A 147 7.22 -35.96 45.22
CA LYS A 147 7.10 -36.30 43.80
C LYS A 147 6.02 -35.40 43.20
N PRO A 148 6.33 -34.65 42.12
CA PRO A 148 5.31 -33.85 41.45
C PRO A 148 4.14 -34.77 41.07
N PRO A 149 2.89 -34.39 41.38
CA PRO A 149 1.73 -35.18 41.01
C PRO A 149 1.79 -35.44 39.51
N SER A 150 1.72 -36.72 39.16
CA SER A 150 1.72 -37.20 37.78
C SER A 150 0.81 -36.31 36.94
N PRO A 151 1.28 -35.76 35.81
CA PRO A 151 0.48 -34.84 35.00
C PRO A 151 -0.80 -35.56 34.57
N GLU A 152 -1.92 -35.17 35.18
CA GLU A 152 -3.24 -35.50 34.70
C GLU A 152 -3.28 -35.14 33.21
N GLN A 153 -3.63 -36.14 32.41
CA GLN A 153 -3.61 -36.08 30.96
C GLN A 153 -4.50 -34.92 30.50
N ARG A 154 -3.85 -33.81 30.10
CA ARG A 154 -4.55 -32.69 29.47
C ARG A 154 -5.29 -33.23 28.25
N PRO A 155 -6.57 -32.88 28.04
CA PRO A 155 -7.34 -33.38 26.92
C PRO A 155 -6.61 -33.09 25.60
N LEU A 156 -6.22 -34.15 24.90
CA LEU A 156 -5.39 -34.11 23.68
C LEU A 156 -6.08 -33.38 22.49
N HIS A 157 -7.38 -33.11 22.60
CA HIS A 157 -8.19 -32.63 21.49
C HIS A 157 -8.03 -31.13 21.18
N ASP A 158 -7.53 -30.35 22.14
CA ASP A 158 -7.27 -28.91 21.95
C ASP A 158 -5.96 -28.65 21.19
N SER A 159 -5.07 -29.64 21.04
CA SER A 159 -3.72 -29.43 20.51
C SER A 159 -3.72 -28.88 19.07
N GLU A 160 -4.61 -29.35 18.20
CA GLU A 160 -4.63 -28.93 16.79
C GLU A 160 -5.10 -27.48 16.65
N MET A 161 -6.17 -27.09 17.33
CA MET A 161 -6.63 -25.68 17.33
C MET A 161 -5.57 -24.74 17.89
N HIS A 162 -4.85 -25.13 18.95
CA HIS A 162 -3.77 -24.33 19.51
C HIS A 162 -2.60 -24.18 18.53
N GLN A 163 -2.25 -25.24 17.78
CA GLN A 163 -1.20 -25.17 16.75
C GLN A 163 -1.61 -24.26 15.58
N GLN A 164 -2.86 -24.36 15.12
CA GLN A 164 -3.40 -23.48 14.08
C GLN A 164 -3.41 -22.02 14.54
N ALA A 165 -3.86 -21.76 15.77
CA ALA A 165 -3.84 -20.42 16.37
C ALA A 165 -2.42 -19.87 16.50
N ALA A 166 -1.48 -20.68 16.99
CA ALA A 166 -0.07 -20.31 17.10
C ALA A 166 0.53 -19.94 15.74
N THR A 167 0.23 -20.74 14.71
CA THR A 167 0.70 -20.47 13.33
C THR A 167 0.16 -19.14 12.81
N LYS A 168 -1.13 -18.86 13.01
CA LYS A 168 -1.76 -17.59 12.61
C LYS A 168 -1.14 -16.40 13.33
N ILE A 169 -0.90 -16.51 14.64
CA ILE A 169 -0.27 -15.46 15.44
C ILE A 169 1.16 -15.19 14.95
N GLN A 170 1.93 -16.25 14.71
CA GLN A 170 3.29 -16.14 14.19
C GLN A 170 3.32 -15.50 12.80
N GLN A 171 2.40 -15.91 11.92
CA GLN A 171 2.28 -15.32 10.58
C GLN A 171 1.94 -13.83 10.67
N CYS A 172 0.96 -13.45 11.49
CA CYS A 172 0.59 -12.06 11.70
C CYS A 172 1.77 -11.22 12.22
N PHE A 173 2.52 -11.74 13.19
CA PHE A 173 3.71 -11.07 13.73
C PHE A 173 4.81 -10.91 12.67
N ARG A 174 5.06 -11.93 11.84
CA ARG A 174 6.03 -11.89 10.75
C ARG A 174 5.63 -10.85 9.70
N THR A 175 4.38 -10.88 9.24
CA THR A 175 3.85 -9.88 8.30
C THR A 175 3.98 -8.47 8.87
N HIS A 176 3.59 -8.27 10.13
CA HIS A 176 3.70 -6.96 10.79
C HIS A 176 5.16 -6.47 10.85
N ARG A 177 6.09 -7.34 11.23
CA ARG A 177 7.53 -7.02 11.25
C ARG A 177 8.07 -6.67 9.87
N SER A 178 7.67 -7.39 8.82
CA SER A 178 8.06 -7.07 7.44
C SER A 178 7.53 -5.70 7.01
N LEU A 179 6.27 -5.39 7.33
CA LEU A 179 5.68 -4.09 7.05
C LEU A 179 6.41 -2.96 7.77
N GLN A 180 6.73 -3.16 9.05
CA GLN A 180 7.49 -2.20 9.85
C GLN A 180 8.88 -1.98 9.24
N SER A 181 9.59 -3.04 8.85
CA SER A 181 10.90 -2.92 8.21
C SER A 181 10.84 -2.15 6.89
N ILE A 182 9.81 -2.33 6.08
CA ILE A 182 9.62 -1.56 4.84
C ILE A 182 9.38 -0.08 5.16
N GLN A 183 8.58 0.22 6.18
CA GLN A 183 8.31 1.58 6.62
C GLN A 183 9.57 2.28 7.16
N ASP A 184 10.40 1.56 7.92
CA ASP A 184 11.68 2.08 8.43
C ASP A 184 12.65 2.37 7.27
N ILE A 185 12.72 1.48 6.27
CA ILE A 185 13.55 1.70 5.07
C ILE A 185 13.04 2.90 4.26
N HIS A 186 11.73 3.02 4.09
CA HIS A 186 11.13 4.17 3.41
C HIS A 186 11.43 5.49 4.15
N SER A 187 11.38 5.48 5.48
CA SER A 187 11.73 6.65 6.29
C SER A 187 13.21 7.02 6.13
N GLN A 188 14.12 6.02 6.13
CA GLN A 188 15.55 6.24 5.83
C GLN A 188 15.76 6.84 4.44
N PHE A 189 15.01 6.37 3.44
CA PHE A 189 15.05 6.93 2.08
C PHE A 189 14.64 8.41 2.07
N GLU A 190 13.52 8.78 2.68
CA GLU A 190 13.06 10.18 2.71
C GLU A 190 14.03 11.10 3.50
N THR A 191 14.66 10.59 4.56
CA THR A 191 15.71 11.33 5.27
C THR A 191 16.92 11.57 4.37
N LEU A 192 17.47 10.51 3.76
CA LEU A 192 18.60 10.64 2.84
C LEU A 192 18.28 11.60 1.68
N ARG A 193 17.06 11.51 1.14
CA ARG A 193 16.60 12.35 0.03
C ARG A 193 16.47 13.83 0.40
N SER A 194 16.04 14.14 1.64
CA SER A 194 15.90 15.53 2.09
C SER A 194 17.21 16.15 2.55
N GLU A 195 18.15 15.34 3.04
CA GLU A 195 19.50 15.78 3.43
C GLU A 195 20.46 15.93 2.23
N PHE A 196 20.17 15.26 1.12
CA PHE A 196 21.03 15.28 -0.05
C PHE A 196 21.04 16.64 -0.76
N ILE A 197 22.25 17.16 -0.99
CA ILE A 197 22.49 18.43 -1.68
C ILE A 197 23.37 18.15 -2.91
N TYR A 198 22.92 18.63 -4.07
CA TYR A 198 23.68 18.52 -5.31
C TYR A 198 24.97 19.36 -5.25
N PRO A 199 26.13 18.80 -5.65
CA PRO A 199 27.37 19.57 -5.69
C PRO A 199 27.34 20.60 -6.83
N SER A 200 27.94 21.77 -6.59
CA SER A 200 28.04 22.87 -7.55
C SER A 200 29.03 22.62 -8.69
N ILE A 201 29.94 21.66 -8.51
CA ILE A 201 30.95 21.26 -9.49
C ILE A 201 30.96 19.73 -9.50
N ILE A 202 30.91 19.15 -10.70
CA ILE A 202 30.99 17.70 -10.91
C ILE A 202 32.22 17.40 -11.75
N THR A 203 33.01 16.43 -11.32
CA THR A 203 34.21 16.02 -12.04
C THR A 203 33.96 14.76 -12.85
N PHE A 204 34.16 14.81 -14.16
CA PHE A 204 34.04 13.65 -15.05
C PHE A 204 35.40 13.06 -15.40
N GLN A 205 35.46 11.74 -15.57
CA GLN A 205 36.61 11.05 -16.13
C GLN A 205 36.47 11.03 -17.65
N GLU A 206 37.48 11.52 -18.37
CA GLU A 206 37.48 11.50 -19.83
C GLU A 206 37.63 10.05 -20.33
N PRO A 207 36.83 9.58 -21.30
CA PRO A 207 36.91 8.18 -21.75
C PRO A 207 38.22 7.85 -22.48
N SER A 208 38.88 8.87 -23.05
CA SER A 208 40.08 8.71 -23.87
C SER A 208 41.38 9.01 -23.12
N SER A 209 41.31 9.58 -21.92
CA SER A 209 42.49 9.98 -21.15
C SER A 209 42.27 9.78 -19.65
N SER A 210 43.34 9.63 -18.87
CA SER A 210 43.24 9.59 -17.40
C SER A 210 42.95 10.97 -16.79
N ASN A 211 42.66 11.99 -17.60
CA ASN A 211 42.40 13.33 -17.13
C ASN A 211 40.96 13.46 -16.64
N THR A 212 40.79 14.39 -15.70
CA THR A 212 39.50 14.73 -15.12
C THR A 212 39.06 16.11 -15.59
N ILE A 213 37.77 16.28 -15.84
CA ILE A 213 37.18 17.54 -16.30
C ILE A 213 36.18 18.01 -15.25
N ASP A 214 36.42 19.19 -14.69
CA ASP A 214 35.50 19.82 -13.75
C ASP A 214 34.45 20.63 -14.50
N VAL A 215 33.17 20.38 -14.20
CA VAL A 215 32.03 21.00 -14.85
C VAL A 215 31.14 21.69 -13.81
N PRO A 216 30.90 23.02 -13.93
CA PRO A 216 29.95 23.72 -13.07
C PRO A 216 28.50 23.28 -13.31
N SER A 217 27.76 22.97 -12.24
CA SER A 217 26.36 22.51 -12.30
C SER A 217 25.33 23.60 -11.94
N SER A 218 25.78 24.82 -11.60
CA SER A 218 25.02 25.89 -10.94
C SER A 218 23.75 26.39 -11.65
N SER A 219 23.45 25.93 -12.86
CA SER A 219 22.27 26.35 -13.63
C SER A 219 21.32 25.21 -14.01
N ILE A 220 21.59 23.99 -13.55
CA ILE A 220 20.82 22.81 -13.96
C ILE A 220 19.99 22.36 -12.78
N THR A 221 18.68 22.55 -12.91
CA THR A 221 17.70 21.92 -12.03
C THR A 221 17.32 20.58 -12.65
N PRO A 222 17.43 19.44 -11.94
CA PRO A 222 17.00 18.15 -12.46
C PRO A 222 15.52 18.22 -12.82
N SER A 223 15.20 18.00 -14.09
CA SER A 223 13.82 18.00 -14.58
C SER A 223 13.31 16.56 -14.65
N ASP A 224 12.10 16.32 -14.14
CA ASP A 224 11.53 14.97 -14.06
C ASP A 224 11.09 14.40 -15.44
N ASP A 225 10.97 15.25 -16.47
CA ASP A 225 10.21 14.95 -17.70
C ASP A 225 11.02 14.60 -18.97
N VAL A 226 12.35 14.53 -18.90
CA VAL A 226 13.17 14.22 -20.09
C VAL A 226 13.46 12.71 -20.20
N ASN A 227 12.86 12.07 -21.20
CA ASN A 227 13.16 10.70 -21.60
C ASN A 227 14.44 10.69 -22.45
N ILE A 228 15.60 10.78 -21.79
CA ILE A 228 16.90 10.65 -22.45
C ILE A 228 17.16 9.18 -22.77
N ASP A 229 17.38 8.91 -24.05
CA ASP A 229 17.75 7.60 -24.55
C ASP A 229 19.11 7.20 -23.95
N SER A 230 19.10 6.14 -23.14
CA SER A 230 20.25 5.68 -22.33
C SER A 230 21.40 5.08 -23.17
N SER A 231 21.38 5.28 -24.49
CA SER A 231 22.29 4.69 -25.47
C SER A 231 23.57 5.49 -25.70
N SER A 232 23.63 6.75 -25.25
CA SER A 232 24.83 7.59 -25.36
C SER A 232 25.81 7.25 -24.23
N SER A 233 27.03 6.84 -24.59
CA SER A 233 28.12 6.54 -23.65
C SER A 233 28.48 7.78 -22.82
N PHE A 234 27.82 7.93 -21.68
CA PHE A 234 28.05 8.98 -20.71
C PHE A 234 29.42 8.79 -20.02
N PRO A 235 30.25 9.84 -19.84
CA PRO A 235 31.51 9.71 -19.14
C PRO A 235 31.30 9.30 -17.68
N LYS A 236 32.20 8.46 -17.18
CA LYS A 236 32.14 8.00 -15.80
C LYS A 236 32.45 9.15 -14.84
N LEU A 237 31.74 9.23 -13.72
CA LEU A 237 32.08 10.15 -12.63
C LEU A 237 33.46 9.79 -12.05
N ALA A 238 34.32 10.78 -11.86
CA ALA A 238 35.61 10.56 -11.23
C ALA A 238 35.45 10.20 -9.74
N PHE A 239 36.34 9.35 -9.22
CA PHE A 239 36.42 9.01 -7.79
C PHE A 239 37.32 10.01 -7.07
N ASN A 240 36.81 11.21 -6.82
CA ASN A 240 37.50 12.27 -6.08
C ASN A 240 36.66 12.78 -4.90
N SER A 241 37.25 13.62 -4.06
CA SER A 241 36.56 14.23 -2.91
C SER A 241 35.39 15.11 -3.32
N THR A 242 35.45 15.75 -4.50
CA THR A 242 34.39 16.61 -5.03
C THR A 242 33.11 15.83 -5.28
N ASN A 243 33.22 14.63 -5.86
CA ASN A 243 32.08 13.76 -6.17
C ASN A 243 31.73 12.80 -5.02
N TYR A 244 32.43 12.86 -3.88
CA TYR A 244 32.23 11.90 -2.78
C TYR A 244 30.77 11.85 -2.32
N ASN A 245 30.12 13.00 -2.17
CA ASN A 245 28.72 13.06 -1.73
C ASN A 245 27.75 12.39 -2.72
N LEU A 246 28.01 12.46 -4.03
CA LEU A 246 27.21 11.79 -5.05
C LEU A 246 27.37 10.26 -4.95
N HIS A 247 28.61 9.79 -4.90
CA HIS A 247 28.91 8.36 -4.77
C HIS A 247 28.34 7.78 -3.47
N ALA A 248 28.53 8.47 -2.35
CA ALA A 248 28.01 8.06 -1.04
C ALA A 248 26.48 8.02 -1.01
N TYR A 249 25.81 8.97 -1.68
CA TYR A 249 24.35 8.98 -1.80
C TYR A 249 23.86 7.79 -2.65
N ASN A 250 24.43 7.58 -3.83
CA ASN A 250 24.08 6.45 -4.69
C ASN A 250 24.32 5.10 -4.00
N GLU A 251 25.47 4.92 -3.34
CA GLU A 251 25.77 3.70 -2.57
C GLU A 251 24.77 3.51 -1.42
N SER A 252 24.32 4.59 -0.78
CA SER A 252 23.29 4.53 0.26
C SER A 252 21.93 4.09 -0.30
N LEU A 253 21.54 4.57 -1.49
CA LEU A 253 20.33 4.11 -2.19
C LEU A 253 20.41 2.63 -2.57
N GLU A 254 21.55 2.16 -3.10
CA GLU A 254 21.79 0.74 -3.40
C GLU A 254 21.69 -0.12 -2.14
N LYS A 255 22.27 0.32 -1.02
CA LYS A 255 22.14 -0.37 0.28
C LYS A 255 20.69 -0.49 0.73
N LEU A 256 19.84 0.53 0.50
CA LEU A 256 18.41 0.45 0.83
C LEU A 256 17.68 -0.58 -0.05
N LEU A 257 18.01 -0.68 -1.34
CA LEU A 257 17.46 -1.71 -2.24
C LEU A 257 17.84 -3.12 -1.77
N VAL A 258 19.11 -3.36 -1.45
CA VAL A 258 19.57 -4.66 -0.91
C VAL A 258 18.85 -5.00 0.40
N LYS A 259 18.63 -4.02 1.28
CA LYS A 259 17.83 -4.22 2.51
C LYS A 259 16.37 -4.58 2.20
N LEU A 260 15.74 -3.95 1.21
CA LEU A 260 14.37 -4.26 0.79
C LEU A 260 14.23 -5.68 0.25
N ASP A 261 15.20 -6.14 -0.54
CA ASP A 261 15.22 -7.51 -1.07
C ASP A 261 15.29 -8.57 0.04
N GLY A 262 15.98 -8.25 1.13
CA GLY A 262 16.02 -9.08 2.34
C GLY A 262 14.70 -9.15 3.12
N VAL A 263 13.71 -8.28 2.84
CA VAL A 263 12.42 -8.31 3.54
C VAL A 263 11.52 -9.39 2.94
N GLU A 264 11.32 -10.47 3.69
CA GLU A 264 10.43 -11.58 3.33
C GLU A 264 8.96 -11.18 3.40
N SER A 265 8.18 -11.59 2.39
CA SER A 265 6.75 -11.28 2.35
C SER A 265 5.84 -12.33 2.98
N TRP A 266 6.33 -13.53 3.29
CA TRP A 266 5.54 -14.62 3.89
C TRP A 266 4.22 -14.94 3.15
N GLY A 267 4.22 -14.77 1.82
CA GLY A 267 3.02 -14.93 0.98
C GLY A 267 2.02 -13.77 1.03
N ASP A 268 2.24 -12.77 1.88
CA ASP A 268 1.37 -11.59 1.98
C ASP A 268 1.47 -10.70 0.73
N THR A 269 0.33 -10.27 0.19
CA THR A 269 0.25 -9.43 -1.02
C THR A 269 0.52 -7.96 -0.74
N ASP A 270 0.18 -7.49 0.45
CA ASP A 270 0.32 -6.09 0.84
C ASP A 270 1.77 -5.77 1.11
N VAL A 271 2.50 -6.68 1.77
CA VAL A 271 3.96 -6.59 1.93
C VAL A 271 4.65 -6.49 0.57
N ARG A 272 4.28 -7.35 -0.39
CA ARG A 272 4.85 -7.32 -1.75
C ARG A 272 4.56 -6.02 -2.48
N THR A 273 3.33 -5.51 -2.37
CA THR A 273 2.90 -4.26 -3.03
C THR A 273 3.61 -3.05 -2.44
N LYS A 274 3.68 -2.93 -1.12
CA LYS A 274 4.41 -1.86 -0.45
C LYS A 274 5.90 -1.91 -0.77
N ARG A 275 6.53 -3.10 -0.69
CA ARG A 275 7.95 -3.29 -1.06
C ARG A 275 8.23 -2.80 -2.47
N ARG A 276 7.43 -3.22 -3.46
CA ARG A 276 7.56 -2.75 -4.86
C ARG A 276 7.40 -1.24 -5.00
N SER A 277 6.48 -0.64 -4.24
CA SER A 277 6.29 0.81 -4.27
C SER A 277 7.54 1.54 -3.78
N VAL A 278 8.14 1.09 -2.68
CA VAL A 278 9.36 1.71 -2.14
C VAL A 278 10.54 1.50 -3.09
N VAL A 279 10.72 0.30 -3.65
CA VAL A 279 11.75 0.01 -4.67
C VAL A 279 11.63 0.99 -5.84
N LYS A 280 10.42 1.16 -6.41
CA LYS A 280 10.19 2.10 -7.51
C LYS A 280 10.54 3.54 -7.14
N SER A 281 10.24 3.98 -5.92
CA SER A 281 10.60 5.32 -5.46
C SER A 281 12.13 5.51 -5.37
N ILE A 282 12.85 4.50 -4.86
CA ILE A 282 14.31 4.52 -4.75
C ILE A 282 14.96 4.48 -6.15
N GLU A 283 14.52 3.59 -7.04
CA GLU A 283 15.01 3.50 -8.42
C GLU A 283 14.74 4.80 -9.20
N LYS A 284 13.57 5.41 -9.01
CA LYS A 284 13.25 6.71 -9.59
C LYS A 284 14.23 7.79 -9.12
N GLU A 285 14.58 7.78 -7.83
CA GLU A 285 15.53 8.72 -7.26
C GLU A 285 16.96 8.48 -7.78
N GLN A 286 17.42 7.23 -7.88
CA GLN A 286 18.69 6.90 -8.53
C GLN A 286 18.72 7.43 -9.97
N GLY A 287 17.66 7.19 -10.74
CA GLY A 287 17.52 7.73 -12.08
C GLY A 287 17.52 9.27 -12.13
N ARG A 288 17.00 9.96 -11.11
CA ARG A 288 17.05 11.42 -10.99
C ARG A 288 18.49 11.91 -10.84
N VAL A 289 19.28 11.26 -9.99
CA VAL A 289 20.69 11.60 -9.77
C VAL A 289 21.52 11.34 -11.03
N ASP A 290 21.30 10.22 -11.70
CA ASP A 290 22.00 9.87 -12.94
C ASP A 290 21.68 10.87 -14.07
N ARG A 291 20.40 11.23 -14.23
CA ARG A 291 19.96 12.26 -15.18
C ARG A 291 20.57 13.62 -14.90
N PHE A 292 20.63 14.03 -13.63
CA PHE A 292 21.28 15.28 -13.25
C PHE A 292 22.74 15.30 -13.73
N CYS A 293 23.48 14.21 -13.53
CA CYS A 293 24.86 14.10 -14.02
C CYS A 293 24.92 14.17 -15.56
N GLN A 294 23.98 13.52 -16.25
CA GLN A 294 23.83 13.57 -17.71
C GLN A 294 23.58 14.98 -18.23
N ASP A 295 22.64 15.70 -17.64
CA ASP A 295 22.30 17.06 -18.03
C ASP A 295 23.49 18.01 -17.86
N VAL A 296 24.25 17.87 -16.75
CA VAL A 296 25.46 18.66 -16.49
C VAL A 296 26.51 18.46 -17.58
N TRP A 297 26.72 17.21 -17.99
CA TRP A 297 27.67 16.91 -19.07
C TRP A 297 27.20 17.38 -20.44
N LEU A 298 25.91 17.17 -20.76
CA LEU A 298 25.34 17.58 -22.04
C LEU A 298 25.45 19.09 -22.22
N LYS A 299 25.14 19.85 -21.16
CA LYS A 299 25.31 21.31 -21.17
C LYS A 299 26.77 21.71 -21.41
N HIS A 300 27.71 21.04 -20.75
CA HIS A 300 29.15 21.32 -20.95
C HIS A 300 29.61 21.07 -22.39
N ILE A 301 29.15 19.98 -23.01
CA ILE A 301 29.43 19.73 -24.44
C ILE A 301 28.85 20.86 -25.31
N GLN A 302 27.63 21.29 -24.99
CA GLN A 302 26.96 22.35 -25.74
C GLN A 302 27.68 23.69 -25.60
N ASP A 303 28.10 24.07 -24.41
CA ASP A 303 28.87 25.29 -24.13
C ASP A 303 30.22 25.25 -24.86
N LYS A 304 30.95 24.13 -24.79
CA LYS A 304 32.20 23.93 -25.55
C LYS A 304 32.02 24.04 -27.06
N LYS A 305 30.90 23.56 -27.60
CA LYS A 305 30.63 23.66 -29.04
C LYS A 305 30.35 25.11 -29.46
N ALA A 306 29.69 25.89 -28.60
CA ALA A 306 29.45 27.32 -28.85
C ALA A 306 30.77 28.13 -28.87
N ASP A 307 31.73 27.78 -28.02
CA ASP A 307 33.04 28.45 -27.94
C ASP A 307 33.98 28.12 -29.11
N VAL A 308 33.76 27.02 -29.83
CA VAL A 308 34.60 26.58 -30.98
C VAL A 308 34.08 27.11 -32.33
N GLU A 309 32.82 27.59 -32.40
CA GLU A 309 32.23 28.24 -33.58
C GLU A 309 32.26 29.80 -33.56
N PRO A 310 33.32 30.52 -33.13
CA PRO A 310 33.39 31.95 -33.37
C PRO A 310 34.25 32.23 -34.63
N VAL A 311 33.65 32.95 -35.58
CA VAL A 311 34.35 33.76 -36.61
C VAL A 311 34.97 32.98 -37.79
N ASN A 312 34.14 32.36 -38.64
CA ASN A 312 34.53 32.13 -40.04
C ASN A 312 33.54 32.71 -41.07
N ASN A 313 32.73 33.68 -40.64
CA ASN A 313 31.88 34.48 -41.52
C ASN A 313 32.39 35.93 -41.60
N VAL A 314 33.70 36.10 -41.81
CA VAL A 314 34.22 37.35 -42.37
C VAL A 314 34.00 37.24 -43.87
N ASN A 315 32.86 37.77 -44.31
CA ASN A 315 32.49 37.95 -45.71
C ASN A 315 33.60 38.76 -46.41
N PRO A 316 34.48 38.15 -47.24
CA PRO A 316 35.34 38.93 -48.12
C PRO A 316 34.46 39.44 -49.28
N ASP A 317 34.80 40.60 -49.83
CA ASP A 317 34.18 41.16 -51.05
C ASP A 317 32.82 41.86 -50.90
N LYS A 318 32.81 42.92 -50.08
CA LYS A 318 31.92 44.07 -50.33
C LYS A 318 32.65 45.34 -50.83
N ASP A 319 33.92 45.20 -51.20
CA ASP A 319 34.73 46.29 -51.77
C ASP A 319 35.42 45.84 -53.06
N MET A 320 34.66 45.59 -54.13
CA MET A 320 35.14 45.82 -55.50
C MET A 320 33.98 46.23 -56.42
N LEU A 321 33.94 47.55 -56.65
CA LEU A 321 33.64 48.24 -57.91
C LEU A 321 32.21 48.19 -58.48
#